data_AF-A0A354Q7V8-F1
#
_entry.id   AF-A0A354Q7V8-F1
#
_cell.length_a   1.000
_cell.length_b   1.000
_cell.length_c   1.000
_cell.angle_alpha   90.00
_cell.angle_beta   90.00
_cell.angle_gamma   90.00
#
_symmetry.space_group_name_H-M   'P 1'
#
loop_
_entity.id
_entity.type
_entity.pdbx_description
1 polymer ?
#
loop_
_entity_poly.entity_id
_entity_poly.type
_entity_poly.pdbx_seq_one_letter_code
_entity_poly.pdbx_strand_id
1 'polypeptide(L)' 'MTNSMAKPNQPKLVFRQFFDKDTGTYTYFLFDSETMEGLIIDPVKEQFGLSLQFIE' A
#
# COMPACT_ATOMS: atom_id res chain seq x y z
N MET A 1 -29.89 -25.88 -2.82
CA MET A 1 -28.71 -25.79 -3.73
C MET A 1 -28.40 -24.32 -3.93
N THR A 2 -27.64 -23.70 -3.03
CA THR A 2 -27.15 -22.33 -3.24
C THR A 2 -25.80 -22.44 -3.92
N ASN A 3 -25.76 -22.14 -5.21
CA ASN A 3 -24.53 -22.11 -5.98
C ASN A 3 -23.69 -20.96 -5.40
N SER A 4 -22.75 -21.30 -4.52
CA SER A 4 -21.69 -20.39 -4.07
C SER A 4 -20.76 -20.20 -5.27
N MET A 5 -21.14 -19.31 -6.21
CA MET A 5 -20.15 -18.67 -7.05
C MET A 5 -19.18 -18.00 -6.10
N ALA A 6 -18.00 -18.60 -5.94
CA ALA A 6 -16.88 -17.96 -5.26
C ALA A 6 -16.77 -16.56 -5.87
N LYS A 7 -16.90 -15.52 -5.03
CA LYS A 7 -16.70 -14.15 -5.51
C LYS A 7 -15.36 -14.13 -6.26
N PRO A 8 -15.28 -13.55 -7.46
CA PRO A 8 -14.00 -13.39 -8.13
C PRO A 8 -13.04 -12.74 -7.13
N ASN A 9 -11.81 -13.25 -7.08
CA ASN A 9 -10.78 -12.88 -6.10
C ASN A 9 -10.81 -11.36 -5.93
N GLN A 10 -11.32 -10.90 -4.78
CA GLN A 10 -11.51 -9.47 -4.58
C GLN A 10 -10.12 -8.91 -4.30
N PRO A 11 -9.66 -7.91 -5.09
CA PRO A 11 -8.34 -7.33 -4.87
C PRO A 11 -8.25 -6.85 -3.42
N LYS A 12 -7.30 -7.42 -2.69
CA LYS A 12 -7.15 -7.12 -1.26
C LYS A 12 -6.22 -5.93 -1.13
N LEU A 13 -6.83 -4.76 -0.93
CA LEU A 13 -6.12 -3.52 -0.65
C LEU A 13 -5.28 -3.66 0.62
N VAL A 14 -3.98 -3.46 0.49
CA VAL A 14 -3.05 -3.28 1.60
C VAL A 14 -2.86 -1.80 1.84
N PHE A 15 -2.99 -1.40 3.10
CA PHE A 15 -2.83 -0.02 3.56
C PHE A 15 -1.73 0.04 4.62
N ARG A 16 -0.77 0.96 4.44
CA ARG A 16 0.22 1.30 5.46
C ARG A 16 0.36 2.82 5.58
N GLN A 17 0.50 3.29 6.81
CA GLN A 17 0.73 4.69 7.12
C GLN A 17 2.10 4.85 7.80
N PHE A 18 2.81 5.89 7.40
CA PHE A 18 4.06 6.31 8.01
C PHE A 18 3.93 7.76 8.48
N PHE A 19 4.58 8.08 9.58
CA PHE A 19 4.63 9.43 10.12
C PHE A 19 6.09 9.90 10.17
N ASP A 20 6.37 10.99 9.46
CA ASP A 20 7.62 11.72 9.57
C ASP A 20 7.52 12.75 10.70
N LYS A 21 8.37 12.62 11.71
CA LYS A 21 8.38 13.53 12.87
C LYS A 21 9.03 14.87 12.58
N ASP A 22 9.93 14.93 11.61
CA ASP A 22 10.72 16.12 11.31
C ASP A 22 9.90 17.11 10.49
N THR A 23 9.05 16.62 9.59
CA THR A 23 8.14 17.41 8.75
C THR A 23 6.69 17.41 9.23
N GLY A 24 6.33 16.49 10.13
CA GLY A 24 4.93 16.29 10.56
C GLY A 24 4.04 15.71 9.45
N THR A 25 4.63 15.08 8.44
CA THR A 25 3.91 14.55 7.26
C THR A 25 3.48 13.10 7.49
N TYR A 26 2.26 12.79 7.05
CA TYR A 26 1.81 11.40 6.92
C TYR A 26 1.97 10.92 5.47
N THR A 27 2.70 9.83 5.27
CA THR A 27 2.84 9.17 3.97
C THR A 27 2.00 7.89 3.97
N TYR A 28 1.30 7.63 2.87
CA TYR A 28 0.42 6.46 2.73
C TYR A 28 0.85 5.56 1.59
N PHE A 29 0.90 4.25 1.84
CA PHE A 29 1.14 3.22 0.84
C PHE A 29 -0.15 2.44 0.64
N LEU A 30 -0.60 2.38 -0.61
CA LEU A 30 -1.79 1.66 -1.02
C LEU A 30 -1.42 0.75 -2.18
N PHE A 31 -1.61 -0.55 -2.04
CA PHE A 31 -1.34 -1.50 -3.12
C PHE A 31 -2.27 -2.70 -3.06
N ASP A 32 -2.49 -3.33 -4.20
CA ASP A 32 -3.16 -4.62 -4.30
C ASP A 32 -2.20 -5.73 -3.85
N SER A 33 -2.59 -6.57 -2.88
CA SER A 33 -1.73 -7.67 -2.43
C SER A 33 -1.48 -8.77 -3.46
N GLU A 34 -2.29 -8.83 -4.52
CA GLU A 34 -2.16 -9.86 -5.57
C GLU A 34 -1.26 -9.40 -6.71
N THR A 35 -1.49 -8.20 -7.25
CA THR A 35 -0.70 -7.66 -8.37
C THR A 35 0.52 -6.87 -7.91
N MET A 36 0.57 -6.48 -6.64
CA MET A 36 1.55 -5.54 -6.08
C MET A 36 1.54 -4.15 -6.74
N GLU A 37 0.56 -3.88 -7.60
CA GLU A 37 0.36 -2.55 -8.17
C GLU A 37 -0.20 -1.61 -7.10
N GLY A 38 0.35 -0.41 -7.03
CA GLY A 38 0.01 0.53 -6.00
C GLY A 38 0.57 1.92 -6.22
N LEU A 39 0.37 2.77 -5.22
CA LEU A 39 0.82 4.14 -5.21
C LEU A 39 1.27 4.56 -3.81
N ILE A 40 2.04 5.64 -3.78
CA ILE A 40 2.47 6.32 -2.56
C ILE A 40 1.90 7.74 -2.58
N ILE A 41 1.25 8.15 -1.49
CA ILE A 41 0.69 9.50 -1.31
C ILE A 41 1.59 10.29 -0.37
N ASP A 42 1.87 11.55 -0.74
CA ASP A 42 2.71 12.51 -0.02
C ASP A 42 4.04 11.91 0.46
N PRO A 43 4.87 11.41 -0.48
CA PRO A 43 6.12 10.77 -0.11
C PRO A 43 7.15 11.81 0.36
N VAL A 44 7.77 11.57 1.52
CA VAL A 44 8.86 12.41 2.06
C VAL A 44 10.20 11.86 1.55
N LYS A 45 10.96 12.69 0.80
CA LYS A 45 12.18 12.27 0.06
C LYS A 45 13.19 11.55 0.94
N GLU A 46 13.40 12.05 2.15
CA GLU A 46 14.36 11.54 3.13
C GLU A 46 14.00 10.12 3.61
N GLN A 47 12.73 9.74 3.49
CA GLN A 47 12.23 8.39 3.82
C GLN A 47 12.24 7.42 2.63
N PHE A 48 12.64 7.85 1.43
CA PHE A 48 12.62 6.97 0.24
C PHE A 48 13.54 5.76 0.38
N GLY A 49 14.60 5.88 1.18
CA GLY A 49 15.47 4.74 1.50
C GLY A 49 14.75 3.60 2.21
N LEU A 50 13.70 3.90 3.00
CA LEU A 50 12.80 2.90 3.59
C LEU A 50 11.79 2.38 2.56
N SER A 51 11.32 3.25 1.65
CA SER A 51 10.36 2.91 0.58
C SER A 51 10.93 1.93 -0.44
N LEU A 52 12.20 2.08 -0.83
CA LEU A 52 12.87 1.23 -1.84
C LEU A 52 13.03 -0.22 -1.38
N GLN A 53 13.03 -0.50 -0.07
CA GLN A 53 13.07 -1.87 0.46
C GLN A 53 11.79 -2.67 0.19
N PHE A 54 10.69 -2.01 -0.20
CA PHE A 54 9.40 -2.66 -0.46
C PHE A 54 9.09 -2.81 -1.96
N ILE A 55 10.03 -2.44 -2.84
CA ILE A 55 9.84 -2.45 -4.31
C ILE A 55 10.69 -3.55 -5.00
N GLU A 56 11.40 -4.41 -4.25
CA GLU A 56 12.11 -5.60 -4.81
C GLU A 56 11.27 -6.89 -4.76
#